data_AF-A0AAE1IUB3-F1
#
_entry.id   AF-A0AAE1IUB3-F1
#
_cell.length_a   1.000
_cell.length_b   1.000
_cell.length_c   1.000
_cell.angle_alpha   90.00
_cell.angle_beta   90.00
_cell.angle_gamma   90.00
#
_symmetry.space_group_name_H-M   'P 1'
#
loop_
_entity.id
_entity.type
_entity.pdbx_description
1 polymer ?
#
loop_
_entity_poly.entity_id
_entity_poly.type
_entity_poly.pdbx_seq_one_letter_code
_entity_poly.pdbx_strand_id
1 'polypeptide(L)'
;MQREMLWFKEVESLAPPTIRGARNKDGMSAEELFRESHRDLMKHGEEWLKATTSSCSVVGTLIVTAIMFAVALTVPGGNDQNFEYPLFIKQPLFKIFLFSTVLSLLSSSNSVVMFLAIFTSRYSKEKFLKSMPTKLMLGLSSLFISIVSMMIAFLSTIRLMLKHTNYTWGVLPIMMLAIVPIFLFVLSQFPLLLHTAAFSTYGNIFNR
;
A
#
# COMPACT_ATOMS: atom_id res chain seq x y z
N MET A 1 5.81 18.57 3.90
CA MET A 1 5.69 19.06 2.52
C MET A 1 4.25 19.28 2.07
N GLN A 2 3.37 18.25 2.07
CA GLN A 2 1.97 18.43 1.62
C GLN A 2 1.21 19.54 2.36
N ARG A 3 1.29 19.55 3.70
CA ARG A 3 0.69 20.61 4.54
C ARG A 3 1.23 22.00 4.21
N GLU A 4 2.55 22.13 4.05
CA GLU A 4 3.21 23.40 3.72
C GLU A 4 2.77 23.91 2.34
N MET A 5 2.60 23.02 1.37
CA MET A 5 2.13 23.38 0.02
C MET A 5 0.66 23.82 0.01
N LEU A 6 -0.15 23.29 0.94
CA LEU A 6 -1.55 23.69 1.10
C LEU A 6 -1.65 25.04 1.79
N TRP A 7 -0.85 25.28 2.83
CA TRP A 7 -0.71 26.60 3.44
C TRP A 7 -0.25 27.65 2.44
N PHE A 8 0.73 27.32 1.59
CA PHE A 8 1.19 28.22 0.54
C PHE A 8 0.06 28.63 -0.40
N LYS A 9 -0.74 27.67 -0.88
CA LYS A 9 -1.90 27.94 -1.74
C LYS A 9 -3.01 28.75 -1.05
N GLU A 10 -3.19 28.55 0.25
CA GLU A 10 -4.16 29.31 1.03
C GLU A 10 -3.72 30.77 1.20
N VAL A 11 -2.45 30.98 1.54
CA VAL A 11 -1.89 32.34 1.62
C VAL A 11 -1.94 33.02 0.25
N GLU A 12 -1.68 32.28 -0.82
CA GLU A 12 -1.81 32.78 -2.20
C GLU A 12 -3.27 33.12 -2.58
N SER A 13 -4.26 32.37 -2.10
CA SER A 13 -5.68 32.62 -2.38
C SER A 13 -6.15 33.91 -1.71
N LEU A 14 -5.71 34.17 -0.48
CA LEU A 14 -6.00 35.37 0.30
C LEU A 14 -5.24 36.62 -0.17
N ALA A 15 -4.13 36.43 -0.89
CA ALA A 15 -3.30 37.52 -1.38
C ALA A 15 -3.99 38.31 -2.53
N PRO A 16 -4.03 39.66 -2.47
CA PRO A 16 -4.50 40.49 -3.57
C PRO A 16 -3.76 40.20 -4.89
N PRO A 17 -4.43 40.26 -6.06
CA PRO A 17 -3.81 39.97 -7.36
C PRO A 17 -2.57 40.81 -7.66
N THR A 18 -2.52 42.04 -7.12
CA THR A 18 -1.41 42.98 -7.25
C THR A 18 -0.11 42.51 -6.60
N ILE A 19 -0.17 41.63 -5.59
CA ILE A 19 1.03 41.13 -4.89
C ILE A 19 1.45 39.72 -5.30
N ARG A 20 0.61 38.96 -6.01
CA ARG A 20 0.93 37.59 -6.46
C ARG A 20 2.14 37.52 -7.40
N GLY A 21 2.34 38.56 -8.22
CA GLY A 21 3.50 38.70 -9.10
C GLY A 21 4.68 39.48 -8.49
N ALA A 22 4.55 39.96 -7.25
CA ALA A 22 5.59 40.75 -6.62
C ALA A 22 6.81 39.89 -6.30
N ARG A 23 8.00 40.44 -6.56
CA ARG A 23 9.27 39.82 -6.21
C ARG A 23 9.79 40.39 -4.90
N ASN A 24 10.48 39.56 -4.12
CA ASN A 24 11.14 40.03 -2.90
C ASN A 24 12.37 40.89 -3.25
N LYS A 25 13.08 41.39 -2.22
CA LYS A 25 14.29 42.21 -2.40
C LYS A 25 15.41 41.51 -3.18
N ASP A 26 15.42 40.18 -3.16
CA ASP A 26 16.39 39.35 -3.86
C ASP A 26 15.92 38.98 -5.29
N GLY A 27 14.79 39.53 -5.74
CA GLY A 27 14.22 39.27 -7.05
C GLY A 27 13.52 37.92 -7.19
N MET A 28 13.23 37.20 -6.11
CA MET A 28 12.55 35.90 -6.13
C MET A 28 11.04 36.04 -6.08
N SER A 29 10.32 35.16 -6.77
CA SER A 29 8.86 35.01 -6.58
C SER A 29 8.54 34.29 -5.27
N ALA A 30 7.29 34.38 -4.80
CA ALA A 30 6.83 33.66 -3.62
C ALA A 30 6.99 32.13 -3.76
N GLU A 31 6.77 31.58 -4.97
CA GLU A 31 6.95 30.15 -5.26
C GLU A 31 8.42 29.74 -5.23
N GLU A 32 9.32 30.57 -5.77
CA GLU A 32 10.76 30.34 -5.75
C GLU A 32 11.30 30.34 -4.31
N LEU A 33 10.88 31.33 -3.50
CA LEU A 33 11.26 31.42 -2.09
C LEU A 33 10.71 30.24 -1.27
N PHE A 34 9.47 29.82 -1.53
CA PHE A 34 8.88 28.66 -0.88
C PHE A 34 9.64 27.37 -1.22
N ARG A 35 10.02 27.18 -2.49
CA ARG A 35 10.79 26.00 -2.93
C ARG A 35 12.19 25.98 -2.33
N GLU A 36 12.86 27.13 -2.23
CA GLU A 36 14.20 27.21 -1.65
C GLU A 36 14.16 26.95 -0.15
N SER A 37 13.24 27.58 0.58
CA SER A 37 13.08 27.40 2.03
C SER A 37 12.69 25.96 2.42
N HIS A 38 11.99 25.23 1.55
CA HIS A 38 11.55 23.85 1.80
C HIS A 38 12.35 22.80 1.02
N ARG A 39 13.49 23.17 0.42
CA ARG A 39 14.31 22.29 -0.41
C ARG A 39 14.77 21.04 0.33
N ASP A 40 15.25 21.20 1.56
CA ASP A 40 15.71 20.08 2.37
C ASP A 40 14.56 19.14 2.74
N LEU A 41 13.37 19.68 3.04
CA LEU A 41 12.18 18.88 3.33
C LEU A 41 11.72 18.08 2.10
N MET A 42 11.81 18.67 0.89
CA MET A 42 11.52 17.96 -0.36
C MET A 42 12.52 16.82 -0.59
N LYS A 43 13.82 17.07 -0.37
CA LYS A 43 14.88 16.08 -0.52
C LYS A 43 14.70 14.89 0.42
N HIS A 44 14.45 15.15 1.71
CA HIS A 44 14.17 14.10 2.69
C HIS A 44 12.90 13.31 2.34
N GLY A 45 11.85 13.98 1.85
CA GLY A 45 10.63 13.32 1.39
C GLY A 45 10.87 12.41 0.19
N GLU A 46 11.70 12.84 -0.76
CA GLU A 46 12.10 12.03 -1.92
C GLU A 46 12.92 10.80 -1.52
N GLU A 47 13.91 10.98 -0.65
CA GLU A 47 14.74 9.90 -0.12
C GLU A 47 13.91 8.88 0.65
N TRP A 48 13.04 9.35 1.55
CA TRP A 48 12.10 8.52 2.29
C TRP A 48 11.23 7.69 1.34
N LEU A 49 10.65 8.33 0.33
CA LEU A 49 9.79 7.62 -0.61
C LEU A 49 10.53 6.58 -1.43
N LYS A 50 11.73 6.88 -1.92
CA LYS A 50 12.57 5.93 -2.66
C LYS A 50 12.93 4.73 -1.78
N ALA A 51 13.32 4.98 -0.53
CA ALA A 51 13.64 3.93 0.44
C ALA A 51 12.43 3.03 0.71
N THR A 52 11.25 3.62 0.98
CA THR A 52 10.01 2.88 1.25
C THR A 52 9.56 2.07 0.03
N THR A 53 9.48 2.69 -1.15
CA THR A 53 9.04 2.00 -2.39
C THR A 53 9.97 0.86 -2.77
N SER A 54 11.28 1.03 -2.64
CA SER A 54 12.27 -0.04 -2.85
C SER A 54 12.05 -1.19 -1.87
N SER A 55 11.97 -0.89 -0.57
CA SER A 55 11.82 -1.90 0.47
C SER A 55 10.51 -2.69 0.32
N CYS A 56 9.39 -2.00 0.08
CA CYS A 56 8.10 -2.64 -0.11
C CYS A 56 8.01 -3.40 -1.44
N SER A 57 8.70 -2.95 -2.50
CA SER A 57 8.79 -3.69 -3.76
C SER A 57 9.53 -5.01 -3.56
N VAL A 58 10.61 -5.04 -2.78
CA VAL A 58 11.34 -6.29 -2.46
C VAL A 58 10.42 -7.26 -1.72
N VAL A 59 9.68 -6.79 -0.72
CA VAL A 59 8.70 -7.61 0.02
C VAL A 59 7.62 -8.15 -0.92
N GLY A 60 7.04 -7.30 -1.78
CA GLY A 60 6.03 -7.72 -2.75
C GLY A 60 6.55 -8.78 -3.72
N THR A 61 7.75 -8.58 -4.28
CA THR A 61 8.42 -9.56 -5.14
C THR A 61 8.67 -10.87 -4.40
N LEU A 62 9.12 -10.81 -3.14
CA LEU A 62 9.34 -12.00 -2.31
C LEU A 62 8.05 -12.80 -2.09
N ILE A 63 6.91 -12.11 -1.85
CA ILE A 63 5.61 -12.78 -1.72
C ILE A 63 5.22 -13.47 -3.03
N VAL A 64 5.40 -12.78 -4.17
CA VAL A 64 5.11 -13.35 -5.50
C VAL A 64 5.94 -14.61 -5.75
N THR A 65 7.25 -14.55 -5.52
CA THR A 65 8.15 -15.69 -5.77
C THR A 65 7.89 -16.83 -4.80
N ALA A 66 7.68 -16.54 -3.51
CA ALA A 66 7.37 -17.56 -2.51
C ALA A 66 6.07 -18.32 -2.85
N ILE A 67 5.02 -17.61 -3.26
CA ILE A 67 3.75 -18.24 -3.66
C ILE A 67 3.91 -19.05 -4.94
N MET A 68 4.55 -18.49 -5.98
CA MET A 68 4.74 -19.20 -7.25
C MET A 68 5.53 -20.50 -7.05
N PHE A 69 6.60 -20.46 -6.26
CA PHE A 69 7.41 -21.64 -5.96
C PHE A 69 6.64 -22.68 -5.14
N ALA A 70 5.92 -22.24 -4.10
CA ALA A 70 5.09 -23.14 -3.30
C ALA A 70 3.98 -23.80 -4.12
N VAL A 71 3.25 -23.05 -4.96
CA VAL A 71 2.20 -23.63 -5.81
C VAL A 71 2.77 -24.59 -6.85
N ALA A 72 3.93 -24.28 -7.43
CA ALA A 72 4.58 -25.14 -8.43
C ALA A 72 5.06 -26.47 -7.85
N LEU A 73 5.47 -26.51 -6.58
CA LEU A 73 6.07 -27.69 -5.96
C LEU A 73 5.13 -28.45 -5.01
N THR A 74 4.19 -27.77 -4.36
CA THR A 74 3.44 -28.31 -3.23
C THR A 74 1.98 -27.91 -3.28
N VAL A 75 1.25 -28.35 -4.32
CA VAL A 75 -0.22 -28.33 -4.30
C VAL A 75 -0.68 -29.17 -3.09
N PRO A 76 -1.37 -28.56 -2.10
CA PRO A 76 -1.80 -29.29 -0.93
C PRO A 76 -2.77 -30.41 -1.36
N GLY A 77 -2.36 -31.66 -1.12
CA GLY A 77 -3.13 -32.87 -1.46
C GLY A 77 -2.42 -33.93 -2.29
N GLY A 78 -1.30 -33.59 -2.92
CA GLY A 78 -0.63 -34.51 -3.84
C GLY A 78 -1.47 -34.84 -5.08
N ASN A 79 -0.87 -35.56 -6.02
CA ASN A 79 -1.58 -36.12 -7.17
C ASN A 79 -2.07 -37.52 -6.79
N ASP A 80 -3.37 -37.78 -6.91
CA ASP A 80 -3.89 -39.14 -6.76
C ASP A 80 -3.46 -39.93 -8.00
N GLN A 81 -2.77 -41.05 -7.83
CA GLN A 81 -2.32 -41.88 -8.96
C GLN A 81 -3.49 -42.53 -9.71
N ASN A 82 -4.70 -42.48 -9.15
CA ASN A 82 -5.91 -43.10 -9.70
C ASN A 82 -6.96 -42.10 -10.20
N PHE A 83 -6.82 -40.79 -9.95
CA PHE A 83 -7.78 -39.77 -10.40
C PHE A 83 -7.06 -38.52 -10.92
N GLU A 84 -7.44 -38.07 -12.11
CA GLU A 84 -6.90 -36.89 -12.82
C GLU A 84 -7.14 -35.52 -12.12
N TYR A 85 -7.62 -35.50 -10.87
CA TYR A 85 -7.93 -34.26 -10.14
C TYR A 85 -7.28 -34.22 -8.75
N PRO A 86 -6.79 -33.04 -8.28
CA PRO A 86 -6.20 -32.92 -6.95
C PRO A 86 -7.18 -33.38 -5.87
N LEU A 87 -6.69 -34.22 -4.96
CA LEU A 87 -7.43 -34.98 -3.93
C LEU A 87 -8.42 -34.13 -3.11
N PHE A 88 -8.16 -32.83 -2.98
CA PHE A 88 -8.92 -31.91 -2.15
C PHE A 88 -9.84 -30.92 -2.89
N ILE A 89 -9.98 -31.00 -4.23
CA ILE A 89 -10.82 -30.06 -5.03
C ILE A 89 -12.25 -29.91 -4.49
N LYS A 90 -12.83 -31.00 -3.96
CA LYS A 90 -14.20 -31.00 -3.43
C LYS A 90 -14.32 -30.33 -2.05
N GLN A 91 -13.21 -30.07 -1.36
CA GLN A 91 -13.25 -29.50 -0.02
C GLN A 91 -13.41 -27.96 -0.06
N PRO A 92 -14.30 -27.38 0.76
CA PRO A 92 -14.50 -25.93 0.77
C PRO A 92 -13.24 -25.16 1.18
N LEU A 93 -12.44 -25.71 2.11
CA LEU A 93 -11.17 -25.10 2.54
C LEU A 93 -10.13 -25.04 1.42
N PHE A 94 -10.13 -26.00 0.50
CA PHE A 94 -9.23 -25.98 -0.66
C PHE A 94 -9.61 -24.87 -1.65
N LYS A 95 -10.92 -24.64 -1.87
CA LYS A 95 -11.39 -23.52 -2.70
C LYS A 95 -11.02 -22.17 -2.10
N ILE A 96 -11.16 -22.02 -0.78
CA ILE A 96 -10.75 -20.81 -0.05
C ILE A 96 -9.24 -20.62 -0.19
N PHE A 97 -8.44 -21.67 0.00
CA PHE A 97 -6.99 -21.63 -0.20
C PHE A 97 -6.64 -21.13 -1.62
N LEU A 98 -7.23 -21.72 -2.65
CA LEU A 98 -6.91 -21.37 -4.04
C LEU A 98 -7.31 -19.93 -4.38
N PHE A 99 -8.53 -19.52 -4.00
CA PHE A 99 -8.99 -18.14 -4.19
C PHE A 99 -8.10 -17.13 -3.47
N SER A 100 -7.78 -17.40 -2.20
CA SER A 100 -6.93 -16.53 -1.37
C SER A 100 -5.49 -16.46 -1.89
N THR A 101 -4.98 -17.56 -2.46
CA THR A 101 -3.65 -17.59 -3.08
C THR A 101 -3.60 -16.73 -4.34
N VAL A 102 -4.59 -16.86 -5.23
CA VAL A 102 -4.70 -16.05 -6.45
C VAL A 102 -4.87 -14.57 -6.10
N LEU A 103 -5.74 -14.24 -5.14
CA LEU A 103 -5.95 -12.89 -4.68
C LEU A 103 -4.65 -12.29 -4.09
N SER A 104 -3.91 -13.08 -3.30
CA SER A 104 -2.62 -12.64 -2.74
C SER A 104 -1.60 -12.33 -3.83
N LEU A 105 -1.49 -13.20 -4.84
CA LEU A 105 -0.54 -13.04 -5.95
C LEU A 105 -0.85 -11.81 -6.81
N LEU A 106 -2.12 -11.64 -7.21
CA LEU A 106 -2.56 -10.49 -8.00
C LEU A 106 -2.36 -9.19 -7.24
N SER A 107 -2.74 -9.16 -5.97
CA SER A 107 -2.61 -7.98 -5.12
C SER A 107 -1.15 -7.62 -4.86
N SER A 108 -0.26 -8.61 -4.67
CA SER A 108 1.18 -8.35 -4.55
C SER A 108 1.78 -7.83 -5.85
N SER A 109 1.42 -8.43 -6.98
CA SER A 109 1.91 -8.02 -8.31
C SER A 109 1.50 -6.58 -8.62
N ASN A 110 0.23 -6.21 -8.36
CA ASN A 110 -0.25 -4.85 -8.50
C ASN A 110 0.49 -3.87 -7.58
N SER A 111 0.80 -4.27 -6.34
CA SER A 111 1.61 -3.47 -5.42
C SER A 111 3.01 -3.20 -5.96
N VAL A 112 3.69 -4.23 -6.48
CA VAL A 112 5.04 -4.10 -7.05
C VAL A 112 5.02 -3.15 -8.24
N VAL A 113 4.05 -3.29 -9.14
CA VAL A 113 3.88 -2.37 -10.28
C VAL A 113 3.68 -0.93 -9.81
N MET A 114 2.87 -0.70 -8.77
CA MET A 114 2.66 0.64 -8.21
C MET A 114 3.94 1.23 -7.60
N PHE A 115 4.72 0.45 -6.86
CA PHE A 115 6.00 0.92 -6.31
C PHE A 115 7.05 1.18 -7.38
N LEU A 116 7.13 0.32 -8.39
CA LEU A 116 7.98 0.56 -9.56
C LEU A 116 7.56 1.83 -10.30
N ALA A 117 6.25 2.06 -10.49
CA ALA A 117 5.74 3.27 -11.13
C ALA A 117 6.12 4.55 -10.36
N ILE A 118 6.22 4.48 -9.03
CA ILE A 118 6.71 5.60 -8.21
C ILE A 118 8.23 5.75 -8.38
N PHE A 119 8.98 4.64 -8.33
CA PHE A 119 10.43 4.65 -8.45
C PHE A 119 10.93 5.18 -9.81
N THR A 120 10.26 4.80 -10.91
CA THR A 120 10.64 5.18 -12.29
C THR A 120 10.14 6.56 -12.69
N SER A 121 9.17 7.13 -11.97
CA SER A 121 8.64 8.45 -12.32
C SER A 121 9.70 9.55 -12.14
N ARG A 122 9.89 10.38 -13.18
CA ARG A 122 10.71 11.60 -13.07
C ARG A 122 9.92 12.66 -12.30
N TYR A 123 10.54 13.24 -11.27
CA TYR A 123 10.01 14.34 -10.46
C TYR A 123 9.71 15.60 -11.31
N SER A 124 8.58 15.63 -12.00
CA SER A 124 8.07 16.84 -12.67
C SER A 124 7.09 17.58 -11.76
N LYS A 125 7.34 18.88 -11.54
CA LYS A 125 7.24 19.58 -10.25
C LYS A 125 5.83 19.86 -9.66
N GLU A 126 4.71 19.65 -10.34
CA GLU A 126 3.40 20.09 -9.79
C GLU A 126 2.29 19.03 -9.76
N LYS A 127 2.07 18.28 -10.85
CA LYS A 127 1.04 17.20 -10.86
C LYS A 127 1.50 15.94 -10.15
N PHE A 128 2.81 15.81 -9.93
CA PHE A 128 3.41 14.63 -9.31
C PHE A 128 3.25 14.62 -7.79
N LEU A 129 3.46 15.76 -7.12
CA LEU A 129 3.34 15.88 -5.65
C LEU A 129 1.94 15.56 -5.11
N LYS A 130 0.89 15.72 -5.93
CA LYS A 130 -0.49 15.41 -5.54
C LYS A 130 -0.88 13.95 -5.80
N SER A 131 -0.38 13.34 -6.88
CA SER A 131 -0.75 11.97 -7.29
C SER A 131 0.14 10.88 -6.70
N MET A 132 1.38 11.21 -6.34
CA MET A 132 2.38 10.31 -5.78
C MET A 132 1.98 9.72 -4.42
N PRO A 133 1.44 10.49 -3.45
CA PRO A 133 0.95 9.93 -2.18
C PRO A 133 -0.19 8.94 -2.40
N THR A 134 -1.11 9.21 -3.33
CA THR A 134 -2.23 8.33 -3.65
C THR A 134 -1.74 7.00 -4.24
N LYS A 135 -0.75 7.03 -5.15
CA LYS A 135 -0.13 5.81 -5.69
C LYS A 135 0.59 5.00 -4.61
N LEU A 136 1.29 5.66 -3.70
CA LEU A 136 1.96 5.01 -2.57
C LEU A 136 0.94 4.29 -1.67
N MET A 137 -0.15 4.98 -1.31
CA MET A 137 -1.21 4.43 -0.47
C MET A 137 -1.89 3.23 -1.15
N LEU A 138 -2.19 3.35 -2.45
CA LEU A 138 -2.80 2.26 -3.22
C LEU A 138 -1.85 1.05 -3.30
N GLY A 139 -0.55 1.27 -3.52
CA GLY A 139 0.47 0.21 -3.44
C GLY A 139 0.49 -0.46 -2.07
N LEU A 140 0.62 0.32 -0.98
CA LEU A 140 0.63 -0.21 0.39
C LEU A 140 -0.65 -0.98 0.76
N SER A 141 -1.82 -0.51 0.33
CA SER A 141 -3.08 -1.23 0.54
C SER A 141 -3.13 -2.56 -0.20
N SER A 142 -2.62 -2.59 -1.44
CA SER A 142 -2.56 -3.80 -2.26
C SER A 142 -1.59 -4.82 -1.64
N LEU A 143 -0.44 -4.37 -1.13
CA LEU A 143 0.49 -5.21 -0.37
C LEU A 143 -0.16 -5.77 0.89
N PHE A 144 -0.91 -4.94 1.62
CA PHE A 144 -1.59 -5.33 2.84
C PHE A 144 -2.65 -6.42 2.59
N ILE A 145 -3.50 -6.22 1.57
CA ILE A 145 -4.48 -7.23 1.14
C ILE A 145 -3.77 -8.54 0.78
N SER A 146 -2.61 -8.47 0.12
CA SER A 146 -1.83 -9.65 -0.23
C SER A 146 -1.38 -10.44 1.01
N ILE A 147 -0.88 -9.77 2.05
CA ILE A 147 -0.44 -10.39 3.30
C ILE A 147 -1.62 -11.06 4.02
N VAL A 148 -2.75 -10.37 4.15
CA VAL A 148 -3.96 -10.94 4.79
C VAL A 148 -4.45 -12.16 4.02
N SER A 149 -4.50 -12.07 2.69
CA SER A 149 -4.89 -13.17 1.81
C SER A 149 -3.92 -14.37 1.92
N MET A 150 -2.62 -14.11 2.07
CA MET A 150 -1.64 -15.18 2.30
C MET A 150 -1.85 -15.87 3.66
N MET A 151 -2.16 -15.11 4.71
CA MET A 151 -2.46 -15.67 6.04
C MET A 151 -3.70 -16.57 6.00
N ILE A 152 -4.76 -16.16 5.30
CA ILE A 152 -5.98 -16.96 5.11
C ILE A 152 -5.69 -18.25 4.33
N ALA A 153 -4.84 -18.17 3.29
CA ALA A 153 -4.41 -19.34 2.53
C ALA A 153 -3.66 -20.33 3.44
N PHE A 154 -2.69 -19.84 4.21
CA PHE A 154 -1.91 -20.65 5.15
C PHE A 154 -2.80 -21.32 6.22
N LEU A 155 -3.72 -20.57 6.82
CA LEU A 155 -4.70 -21.09 7.78
C LEU A 155 -5.60 -22.17 7.18
N SER A 156 -6.04 -21.97 5.94
CA SER A 156 -6.87 -22.93 5.20
C SER A 156 -6.11 -24.22 4.95
N THR A 157 -4.83 -24.13 4.56
CA THR A 157 -3.95 -25.29 4.35
C THR A 157 -3.68 -26.05 5.64
N ILE A 158 -3.38 -25.37 6.74
CA ILE A 158 -3.21 -26.01 8.06
C ILE A 158 -4.48 -26.74 8.47
N ARG A 159 -5.65 -26.11 8.36
CA ARG A 159 -6.92 -26.77 8.70
C ARG A 159 -7.23 -27.95 7.80
N LEU A 160 -6.86 -27.87 6.54
CA LEU A 160 -7.05 -28.95 5.58
C LEU A 160 -6.11 -30.14 5.90
N MET A 161 -4.86 -29.89 6.28
CA MET A 161 -3.93 -30.95 6.72
C MET A 161 -4.34 -31.58 8.05
N LEU A 162 -4.80 -30.79 9.03
CA LEU A 162 -5.21 -31.30 10.35
C LEU A 162 -6.67 -31.75 10.42
N LYS A 163 -7.37 -31.83 9.28
CA LYS A 163 -8.79 -32.18 9.22
C LYS A 163 -9.13 -33.51 9.90
N HIS A 164 -8.19 -34.46 9.90
CA HIS A 164 -8.37 -35.77 10.54
C HIS A 164 -7.97 -35.82 12.02
N THR A 165 -7.37 -34.77 12.59
CA THR A 165 -6.70 -34.83 13.91
C THR A 165 -7.46 -34.08 15.02
N ASN A 166 -8.67 -33.55 14.78
CA ASN A 166 -9.48 -32.82 15.78
C ASN A 166 -8.74 -31.68 16.54
N TYR A 167 -7.66 -31.14 15.97
CA TYR A 167 -6.79 -30.16 16.61
C TYR A 167 -7.24 -28.72 16.27
N THR A 168 -8.33 -28.28 16.88
CA THR A 168 -8.91 -26.94 16.67
C THR A 168 -8.26 -25.84 17.50
N TRP A 169 -7.66 -26.19 18.65
CA TRP A 169 -7.08 -25.25 19.62
C TRP A 169 -5.87 -24.48 19.06
N GLY A 170 -5.04 -25.12 18.23
CA GLY A 170 -3.84 -24.47 17.66
C GLY A 170 -4.12 -23.41 16.58
N VAL A 171 -5.32 -23.39 15.99
CA VAL A 171 -5.67 -22.42 14.94
C VAL A 171 -6.10 -21.07 15.55
N LEU A 172 -6.61 -21.09 16.78
CA LEU A 172 -7.08 -19.90 17.50
C LEU A 172 -5.98 -18.84 17.73
N PRO A 173 -4.75 -19.17 18.21
CA PRO A 173 -3.69 -18.17 18.36
C PRO A 173 -3.21 -17.59 17.03
N ILE A 174 -3.23 -18.37 15.94
CA ILE A 174 -2.85 -17.88 14.60
C ILE A 174 -3.86 -16.86 14.08
N MET A 175 -5.16 -17.08 14.34
CA MET A 175 -6.21 -16.12 14.03
C MET A 175 -6.04 -14.79 14.79
N MET A 176 -5.71 -14.87 16.09
CA MET A 176 -5.42 -13.66 16.89
C MET A 176 -4.20 -12.90 16.36
N LEU A 177 -3.14 -13.61 15.97
CA LEU A 177 -1.95 -13.00 15.41
C LEU A 177 -2.22 -12.33 14.04
N ALA A 178 -3.11 -12.88 13.23
CA ALA A 178 -3.50 -12.30 11.94
C ALA A 178 -4.30 -10.99 12.07
N ILE A 179 -4.97 -10.75 13.20
CA ILE A 179 -5.73 -9.51 13.46
C ILE A 179 -4.78 -8.34 13.78
N VAL A 180 -3.64 -8.62 14.41
CA VAL A 180 -2.65 -7.59 14.79
C VAL A 180 -2.18 -6.73 13.61
N PRO A 181 -1.70 -7.28 12.48
CA PRO A 181 -1.28 -6.47 11.34
C PRO A 181 -2.43 -5.70 10.70
N ILE A 182 -3.67 -6.22 10.73
CA ILE A 182 -4.87 -5.50 10.27
C ILE A 182 -5.14 -4.28 11.13
N PHE A 183 -5.12 -4.44 12.45
CA PHE A 183 -5.32 -3.35 13.37
C PHE A 183 -4.23 -2.28 13.25
N LEU A 184 -2.96 -2.70 13.16
CA LEU A 184 -1.83 -1.80 12.95
C LEU A 184 -1.91 -1.04 11.63
N PHE A 185 -2.31 -1.70 10.54
CA PHE A 185 -2.46 -1.05 9.24
C PHE A 185 -3.60 -0.02 9.27
N VAL A 186 -4.75 -0.37 9.85
CA VAL A 186 -5.85 0.58 10.03
C VAL A 186 -5.38 1.77 10.86
N LEU A 187 -4.75 1.57 12.02
CA LEU A 187 -4.23 2.66 12.85
C LEU A 187 -3.20 3.54 12.11
N SER A 188 -2.35 2.94 11.26
CA SER A 188 -1.31 3.66 10.52
C SER A 188 -1.88 4.46 9.33
N GLN A 189 -2.84 3.91 8.61
CA GLN A 189 -3.41 4.51 7.39
C GLN A 189 -4.56 5.46 7.69
N PHE A 190 -5.29 5.25 8.79
CA PHE A 190 -6.41 6.08 9.21
C PHE A 190 -6.06 7.58 9.37
N PRO A 191 -4.95 8.00 10.00
CA PRO A 191 -4.59 9.41 10.06
C PRO A 191 -4.23 9.99 8.68
N LEU A 192 -3.64 9.20 7.78
CA LEU A 192 -3.32 9.60 6.41
C LEU A 192 -4.57 9.73 5.52
N LEU A 193 -5.54 8.82 5.68
CA LEU A 193 -6.83 8.84 5.00
C LEU A 193 -7.72 9.96 5.54
N LEU A 194 -7.77 10.16 6.86
CA LEU A 194 -8.44 11.31 7.46
C LEU A 194 -7.80 12.62 7.02
N HIS A 195 -6.47 12.71 6.92
CA HIS A 195 -5.83 13.93 6.43
C HIS A 195 -6.24 14.21 4.98
N THR A 196 -6.23 13.21 4.10
CA THR A 196 -6.65 13.40 2.69
C THR A 196 -8.15 13.65 2.54
N ALA A 197 -9.01 12.99 3.32
CA ALA A 197 -10.47 13.15 3.29
C ALA A 197 -10.93 14.45 3.97
N ALA A 198 -10.39 14.78 5.15
CA ALA A 198 -10.66 16.06 5.81
C ALA A 198 -10.20 17.22 4.93
N PHE A 199 -9.05 17.14 4.25
CA PHE A 199 -8.63 18.18 3.31
C PHE A 199 -9.54 18.33 2.07
N SER A 200 -10.20 17.26 1.63
CA SER A 200 -11.24 17.35 0.59
C SER A 200 -12.47 18.12 1.07
N THR A 201 -12.76 18.08 2.37
CA THR A 201 -13.91 18.76 3.00
C THR A 201 -13.55 20.16 3.49
N TYR A 202 -12.30 20.41 3.91
CA TYR A 202 -11.82 21.71 4.38
C TYR A 202 -11.67 22.74 3.26
N GLY A 203 -11.59 22.33 1.99
CA GLY A 203 -11.78 23.23 0.85
C GLY A 203 -13.15 23.94 0.84
N ASN A 204 -14.11 23.47 1.65
CA ASN A 204 -15.45 24.05 1.78
C ASN A 204 -15.63 24.87 3.07
N ILE A 205 -14.69 24.84 4.03
CA ILE A 205 -14.83 25.53 5.34
C ILE A 205 -14.27 26.96 5.29
N PHE A 206 -13.37 27.28 4.35
CA PHE A 206 -12.78 28.62 4.20
C PHE A 206 -13.47 29.47 3.13
N ASN A 207 -14.63 29.02 2.63
CA ASN A 207 -15.49 29.81 1.73
C ASN A 207 -16.46 30.69 2.54
N ARG A 208 -15.92 31.49 3.48
CA ARG A 208 -16.69 32.41 4.33
C ARG A 208 -16.07 33.79 4.36
#